data_AF-A0A2A1ZMH1-F1
#
_entry.id   AF-A0A2A1ZMH1-F1
#
_cell.length_a   1.000
_cell.length_b   1.000
_cell.length_c   1.000
_cell.angle_alpha   90.00
_cell.angle_beta   90.00
_cell.angle_gamma   90.00
#
_symmetry.space_group_name_H-M   'P 1'
#
loop_
_entity.id
_entity.type
_entity.pdbx_description
1 polymer ?
#
loop_
_entity_poly.entity_id
_entity_poly.type
_entity_poly.pdbx_seq_one_letter_code
_entity_poly.pdbx_strand_id
1 'polypeptide(L)'
;MTKEFTCIVCPVSCSLKVEAENNEILVTGNQCKRGMIFGQNEFTHPMRMLTTTVKIDGKNLHRLPVISTKEIPKDKLKDLVKELYKLTVKGPIKRGDVIVKNISNTGADIIATRTIQ
;
A
#
# COMPACT_ATOMS: atom_id res chain seq x y z
N MET A 1 21.95 13.91 -2.46
CA MET A 1 21.00 13.87 -1.30
C MET A 1 21.15 12.52 -0.63
N THR A 2 21.29 12.48 0.69
CA THR A 2 21.50 11.24 1.45
C THR A 2 20.30 10.98 2.36
N LYS A 3 19.79 9.74 2.40
CA LYS A 3 18.74 9.29 3.31
C LYS A 3 19.06 7.91 3.88
N GLU A 4 18.56 7.67 5.09
CA GLU A 4 18.66 6.37 5.75
C GLU A 4 17.31 5.66 5.77
N PHE A 5 17.32 4.35 5.59
CA PHE A 5 16.14 3.49 5.63
C PHE A 5 16.43 2.20 6.37
N THR A 6 15.43 1.63 7.03
CA THR A 6 15.49 0.25 7.50
C THR A 6 14.88 -0.66 6.44
N CYS A 7 15.61 -1.68 6.01
CA CYS A 7 15.10 -2.67 5.07
C CYS A 7 14.00 -3.51 5.72
N ILE A 8 12.75 -3.35 5.28
CA ILE A 8 11.60 -4.10 5.85
C ILE A 8 11.32 -5.44 5.13
N VAL A 9 12.17 -5.84 4.19
CA VAL A 9 11.93 -7.01 3.34
C VAL A 9 12.11 -8.34 4.08
N CYS A 10 12.94 -8.37 5.13
CA CYS A 10 13.24 -9.60 5.87
C CYS A 10 13.60 -9.27 7.33
N PRO A 11 13.56 -10.25 8.25
CA PRO A 11 13.72 -9.99 9.70
C PRO A 11 15.10 -9.42 10.08
N VAL A 12 16.13 -9.59 9.24
CA VAL A 12 17.48 -9.04 9.49
C VAL A 12 17.46 -7.52 9.59
N SER A 13 16.52 -6.84 8.92
CA SER A 13 16.27 -5.41 9.09
C SER A 13 17.51 -4.53 8.89
N CYS A 14 18.29 -4.77 7.81
CA CYS A 14 19.53 -4.03 7.57
C CYS A 14 19.30 -2.51 7.52
N SER A 15 20.20 -1.74 8.13
CA SER A 15 20.26 -0.29 7.99
C SER A 15 20.87 0.07 6.65
N LEU A 16 20.07 0.71 5.80
CA LEU A 16 20.44 1.13 4.45
C LEU A 16 20.73 2.62 4.42
N LYS A 17 21.79 3.00 3.72
CA LYS A 17 22.09 4.39 3.37
C LYS A 17 21.99 4.55 1.87
N VAL A 18 21.13 5.46 1.43
CA VAL A 18 20.85 5.73 0.02
C VAL A 18 21.32 7.13 -0.32
N GLU A 19 22.20 7.22 -1.30
CA GLU A 19 22.80 8.46 -1.79
C GLU A 19 22.43 8.65 -3.26
N ALA A 20 21.95 9.85 -3.58
CA ALA A 20 21.66 10.25 -4.94
C ALA A 20 22.59 11.39 -5.36
N GLU A 21 23.45 11.12 -6.34
CA GLU A 21 24.37 12.07 -6.98
C GLU A 21 24.33 11.86 -8.51
N ASN A 22 24.26 12.94 -9.29
CA ASN A 22 24.35 12.92 -10.75
C ASN A 22 23.44 11.89 -11.46
N ASN A 23 22.18 11.75 -11.03
CA ASN A 23 21.20 10.74 -11.50
C ASN A 23 21.52 9.28 -11.18
N GLU A 24 22.59 8.99 -10.43
CA GLU A 24 22.88 7.66 -9.92
C GLU A 24 22.42 7.51 -8.48
N ILE A 25 21.87 6.34 -8.15
CA ILE A 25 21.39 6.00 -6.81
C ILE A 25 22.23 4.86 -6.27
N LEU A 26 23.10 5.21 -5.31
CA LEU A 26 23.93 4.26 -4.60
C LEU A 26 23.23 3.83 -3.31
N VAL A 27 23.11 2.52 -3.11
CA VAL A 27 22.59 1.94 -1.86
C VAL A 27 23.71 1.16 -1.19
N THR A 28 23.96 1.46 0.08
CA THR A 28 24.95 0.79 0.92
C THR A 28 24.31 0.29 2.21
N GLY A 29 24.98 -0.65 2.90
CA GLY A 29 24.46 -1.28 4.12
C GLY A 29 23.52 -2.47 3.90
N ASN A 30 23.17 -2.80 2.65
CA ASN A 30 22.41 -3.99 2.32
C ASN A 30 23.27 -5.26 2.37
N GLN A 31 22.77 -6.31 3.02
CA GLN A 31 23.42 -7.63 3.02
C GLN A 31 22.98 -8.53 1.86
N CYS A 32 22.02 -8.08 1.04
CA CYS A 32 21.53 -8.84 -0.10
C CYS A 32 21.01 -7.91 -1.21
N LYS A 33 20.78 -8.48 -2.40
CA LYS A 33 20.22 -7.76 -3.56
C LYS A 33 18.82 -7.22 -3.30
N ARG A 34 18.00 -7.92 -2.51
CA ARG A 34 16.64 -7.46 -2.16
C ARG A 34 16.67 -6.14 -1.38
N GLY A 35 17.64 -5.99 -0.47
CA GLY A 35 17.82 -4.75 0.30
C GLY A 35 18.23 -3.57 -0.59
N MET A 36 19.12 -3.80 -1.56
CA MET A 36 19.49 -2.78 -2.56
C MET A 36 18.27 -2.30 -3.35
N ILE A 37 17.50 -3.23 -3.91
CA ILE A 37 16.30 -2.92 -4.70
C ILE A 37 15.26 -2.18 -3.84
N PHE A 38 15.06 -2.62 -2.60
CA PHE A 38 14.16 -1.94 -1.67
C PHE A 38 14.60 -0.50 -1.39
N GLY A 39 15.89 -0.28 -1.10
CA GLY A 39 16.42 1.07 -0.83
C GLY A 39 16.26 2.00 -2.04
N GLN A 40 16.52 1.50 -3.25
CA GLN A 40 16.31 2.27 -4.49
C GLN A 40 14.82 2.62 -4.68
N ASN A 41 13.92 1.64 -4.56
CA ASN A 41 12.49 1.85 -4.74
C ASN A 41 11.91 2.77 -3.65
N GLU A 42 12.30 2.60 -2.39
CA GLU A 42 11.81 3.43 -1.28
C GLU A 42 12.24 4.90 -1.42
N PHE A 43 13.43 5.13 -1.98
CA PHE A 43 13.94 6.48 -2.24
C PHE A 43 13.27 7.15 -3.45
N THR A 44 13.02 6.39 -4.53
CA THR A 44 12.52 6.93 -5.81
C THR A 44 11.00 6.98 -5.89
N HIS A 45 10.34 5.86 -5.61
CA HIS A 45 8.91 5.69 -5.81
C HIS A 45 8.36 4.67 -4.80
N PRO A 46 8.17 5.08 -3.52
CA PRO A 46 7.71 4.17 -2.50
C PRO A 46 6.27 3.72 -2.77
N MET A 47 6.09 2.40 -2.88
CA MET A 47 4.79 1.73 -3.13
C MET A 47 4.35 0.98 -1.87
N ARG A 48 3.05 0.93 -1.59
CA ARG A 48 2.50 0.11 -0.48
C ARG A 48 1.14 -0.47 -0.82
N MET A 49 0.81 -1.59 -0.19
CA MET A 49 -0.56 -2.10 -0.18
C MET A 49 -1.50 -1.17 0.58
N LEU A 50 -2.64 -0.81 -0.02
CA LEU A 50 -3.66 -0.01 0.65
C LEU A 50 -4.60 -0.95 1.41
N THR A 51 -4.47 -0.97 2.74
CA THR A 51 -5.40 -1.65 3.65
C THR A 51 -6.19 -0.61 4.44
N THR A 52 -7.52 -0.65 4.36
CA THR A 52 -8.39 0.29 5.09
C THR A 52 -9.78 -0.32 5.33
N THR A 53 -10.74 0.50 5.75
CA THR A 53 -12.15 0.09 5.87
C THR A 53 -13.06 1.07 5.15
N VAL A 54 -14.14 0.57 4.56
CA VAL A 54 -15.24 1.39 4.01
C VAL A 54 -16.46 1.29 4.93
N LYS A 55 -17.39 2.25 4.85
CA LYS A 55 -18.66 2.15 5.58
C LYS A 55 -19.52 1.07 4.93
N ILE A 56 -20.24 0.33 5.74
CA ILE A 56 -21.28 -0.59 5.25
C ILE A 56 -22.59 -0.31 5.96
N ASP A 57 -23.67 -0.31 5.19
CA ASP A 57 -25.04 -0.27 5.67
C ASP A 57 -25.47 -1.67 6.10
N GLY A 58 -25.06 -2.06 7.32
CA GLY A 58 -25.32 -3.37 7.90
C GLY A 58 -25.87 -3.26 9.31
N LYS A 59 -26.70 -4.22 9.73
CA LYS A 59 -27.35 -4.21 11.06
C LYS A 59 -26.35 -4.32 12.23
N ASN A 60 -25.32 -5.17 12.09
CA ASN A 60 -24.39 -5.51 13.18
C ASN A 60 -22.97 -4.99 12.95
N LEU A 61 -22.61 -4.63 11.72
CA LEU A 61 -21.29 -4.16 11.34
C LEU A 61 -21.43 -2.86 10.55
N HIS A 62 -20.68 -1.85 10.95
CA HIS A 62 -20.70 -0.53 10.32
C HIS A 62 -19.50 -0.28 9.40
N ARG A 63 -18.49 -1.18 9.44
CA ARG A 63 -17.26 -1.09 8.65
C ARG A 63 -16.93 -2.42 8.00
N LEU A 64 -16.54 -2.37 6.73
CA LEU A 64 -16.04 -3.50 5.96
C LEU A 64 -14.54 -3.30 5.72
N PRO A 65 -13.67 -4.25 6.11
CA PRO A 65 -12.25 -4.19 5.77
C PRO A 65 -12.04 -4.48 4.28
N VAL A 66 -11.17 -3.67 3.67
CA VAL A 66 -10.81 -3.75 2.26
C VAL A 66 -9.31 -3.66 2.06
N ILE A 67 -8.81 -4.25 0.98
CA ILE A 67 -7.41 -4.22 0.57
C ILE A 67 -7.30 -3.93 -0.93
N SER A 68 -6.24 -3.24 -1.36
CA SER A 68 -5.94 -3.13 -2.79
C SER A 68 -5.36 -4.44 -3.34
N THR A 69 -5.59 -4.74 -4.61
CA THR A 69 -5.05 -5.93 -5.27
C THR A 69 -3.57 -5.80 -5.64
N LYS A 70 -3.07 -4.57 -5.73
CA LYS A 70 -1.66 -4.23 -6.04
C LYS A 70 -1.20 -3.03 -5.22
N GLU A 71 0.12 -2.88 -5.09
CA GLU A 71 0.70 -1.73 -4.40
C GLU A 71 0.36 -0.43 -5.12
N ILE A 72 0.19 0.63 -4.33
CA ILE A 72 -0.17 1.97 -4.78
C ILE A 72 0.92 2.94 -4.29
N PRO A 73 1.25 3.99 -5.08
CA PRO A 73 2.18 5.03 -4.66
C PRO A 73 1.82 5.63 -3.29
N LYS A 74 2.80 5.75 -2.40
CA LYS A 74 2.61 6.15 -1.00
C LYS A 74 2.00 7.54 -0.84
N ASP A 75 2.34 8.44 -1.74
CA ASP A 75 1.81 9.80 -1.83
C ASP A 75 0.28 9.82 -2.10
N LYS A 76 -0.24 8.87 -2.88
CA LYS A 76 -1.67 8.75 -3.19
C LYS A 76 -2.51 8.14 -2.08
N LEU A 77 -1.91 7.36 -1.18
CA LEU A 77 -2.65 6.57 -0.17
C LEU A 77 -3.55 7.45 0.70
N LYS A 78 -3.07 8.62 1.14
CA LYS A 78 -3.85 9.49 2.04
C LYS A 78 -5.15 9.96 1.42
N ASP A 79 -5.12 10.32 0.14
CA ASP A 79 -6.32 10.84 -0.54
C ASP A 79 -7.27 9.71 -0.91
N LEU A 80 -6.75 8.55 -1.32
CA LEU A 80 -7.56 7.35 -1.53
C LEU A 80 -8.29 6.90 -0.26
N VAL A 81 -7.63 6.94 0.90
CA VAL A 81 -8.27 6.63 2.18
C VAL A 81 -9.43 7.58 2.46
N LYS A 82 -9.28 8.88 2.20
CA LYS A 82 -10.35 9.86 2.38
C LYS A 82 -11.53 9.62 1.44
N GLU A 83 -11.26 9.24 0.20
CA GLU A 83 -12.30 8.87 -0.78
C GLU A 83 -13.07 7.63 -0.32
N LEU A 84 -12.35 6.57 0.04
CA LEU A 84 -12.94 5.33 0.55
C LEU A 84 -13.71 5.52 1.85
N TYR A 85 -13.31 6.47 2.70
CA TYR A 85 -14.01 6.79 3.94
C TYR A 85 -15.43 7.35 3.71
N LYS A 86 -15.64 8.03 2.58
CA LYS A 86 -16.96 8.58 2.19
C LYS A 86 -17.87 7.53 1.56
N LEU A 87 -17.30 6.43 1.09
CA LEU A 87 -18.02 5.37 0.41
C LEU A 87 -18.78 4.49 1.41
N THR A 88 -20.06 4.26 1.11
CA THR A 88 -20.94 3.34 1.83
C THR A 88 -21.36 2.21 0.89
N VAL A 89 -21.05 0.98 1.25
CA VAL A 89 -21.51 -0.22 0.55
C VAL A 89 -22.73 -0.82 1.23
N LYS A 90 -23.49 -1.63 0.50
CA LYS A 90 -24.63 -2.39 1.02
C LYS A 90 -24.37 -3.88 0.88
N GLY A 91 -24.78 -4.65 1.88
CA GLY A 91 -24.71 -6.11 1.83
C GLY A 91 -25.73 -6.73 0.86
N PRO A 92 -25.60 -8.02 0.54
CA PRO A 92 -24.55 -8.95 0.99
C PRO A 92 -23.25 -8.79 0.18
N ILE A 93 -22.09 -8.97 0.85
CA ILE A 93 -20.75 -8.85 0.25
C ILE A 93 -19.96 -10.10 0.61
N LYS A 94 -19.29 -10.72 -0.36
CA LYS A 94 -18.39 -11.85 -0.14
C LYS A 94 -16.94 -11.37 -0.11
N ARG A 95 -16.10 -12.10 0.62
CA ARG A 95 -14.66 -11.93 0.54
C ARG A 95 -14.21 -12.10 -0.92
N GLY A 96 -13.41 -11.15 -1.40
CA GLY A 96 -12.91 -11.09 -2.78
C GLY A 96 -13.75 -10.19 -3.69
N ASP A 97 -14.94 -9.76 -3.27
CA ASP A 97 -15.76 -8.86 -4.07
C ASP A 97 -15.05 -7.52 -4.29
N VAL A 98 -15.10 -7.03 -5.52
CA VAL A 98 -14.54 -5.74 -5.91
C VAL A 98 -15.48 -4.63 -5.45
N ILE A 99 -15.01 -3.81 -4.53
CA ILE A 99 -15.72 -2.62 -4.01
C ILE A 99 -15.49 -1.42 -4.93
N VAL A 100 -14.26 -1.23 -5.40
CA VAL A 100 -13.91 -0.19 -6.38
C VAL A 100 -12.95 -0.78 -7.40
N LYS A 101 -13.27 -0.65 -8.68
CA LYS A 101 -12.41 -1.09 -9.78
C LYS A 101 -11.46 0.05 -10.20
N ASN A 102 -10.19 -0.27 -10.42
CA ASN A 102 -9.15 0.66 -10.89
C ASN A 102 -9.12 1.99 -10.11
N ILE A 103 -8.90 1.93 -8.80
CA ILE A 103 -8.94 3.10 -7.92
C ILE A 103 -7.98 4.19 -8.41
N SER A 104 -8.51 5.38 -8.69
CA SER A 104 -7.79 6.56 -9.17
C SER A 104 -6.78 6.27 -10.29
N ASN A 105 -7.17 5.41 -11.24
CA ASN A 105 -6.37 5.00 -12.41
C ASN A 105 -5.00 4.41 -12.04
N THR A 106 -4.88 3.78 -10.87
CA THR A 106 -3.63 3.15 -10.42
C THR A 106 -3.43 1.74 -10.99
N GLY A 107 -4.43 1.15 -11.63
CA GLY A 107 -4.43 -0.24 -12.08
C GLY A 107 -4.68 -1.25 -10.94
N ALA A 108 -5.01 -0.78 -9.74
CA ALA A 108 -5.35 -1.59 -8.57
C ALA A 108 -6.86 -1.53 -8.29
N ASP A 109 -7.44 -2.66 -7.90
CA ASP A 109 -8.82 -2.75 -7.43
C ASP A 109 -8.84 -2.75 -5.90
N ILE A 110 -9.93 -2.30 -5.30
CA ILE A 110 -10.20 -2.41 -3.86
C ILE A 110 -11.17 -3.55 -3.65
N ILE A 111 -10.75 -4.57 -2.92
CA ILE A 111 -11.54 -5.79 -2.68
C ILE A 111 -11.90 -5.95 -1.20
N ALA A 112 -13.04 -6.58 -0.93
CA ALA A 112 -13.47 -6.94 0.41
C ALA A 112 -12.65 -8.11 0.97
N THR A 113 -12.18 -8.01 2.22
CA THR A 113 -11.45 -9.10 2.89
C THR A 113 -12.30 -9.91 3.84
N ARG A 114 -13.57 -9.53 4.04
CA ARG A 114 -14.53 -10.19 4.92
C ARG A 114 -15.88 -10.35 4.23
N THR A 115 -16.52 -11.50 4.42
CA THR A 115 -17.91 -11.74 4.00
C THR A 115 -18.87 -11.12 5.02
N ILE A 116 -19.88 -10.40 4.53
CA ILE A 116 -20.99 -9.85 5.29
C ILE A 116 -22.29 -10.33 4.65
N GLN A 117 -23.15 -10.93 5.46
CA GLN A 117 -24.47 -11.46 5.08
C GLN A 117 -25.57 -10.63 5.72
#